data_AF-A0A380DR30-F1
#
_entry.id   AF-A0A380DR30-F1
#
_cell.length_a   1.000
_cell.length_b   1.000
_cell.length_c   1.000
_cell.angle_alpha   90.00
_cell.angle_beta   90.00
_cell.angle_gamma   90.00
#
_symmetry.space_group_name_H-M   'P 1'
#
loop_
_entity.id
_entity.type
_entity.pdbx_description
1 polymer ?
#
loop_
_entity_poly.entity_id
_entity_poly.type
_entity_poly.pdbx_seq_one_letter_code
_entity_poly.pdbx_strand_id
1 'polypeptide(L)' 'MSHNENLKLAQRGAYLSLIVYIILSIVKYVTGFVFNSAAVRADALNNMTDIIVSLAVIIGLKISINLPIEIILMAI' A
#
# COMPACT_ATOMS: atom_id res chain seq x y z
N MET A 1 -7.17 23.66 0.20
CA MET A 1 -7.70 22.29 0.40
C MET A 1 -8.01 22.10 1.86
N SER A 2 -9.19 21.56 2.17
CA SER A 2 -9.59 21.16 3.53
C SER A 2 -8.81 19.93 3.99
N HIS A 3 -8.65 19.76 5.30
CA HIS A 3 -8.00 18.58 5.90
C HIS A 3 -8.60 17.25 5.37
N ASN A 4 -9.93 17.20 5.24
CA ASN A 4 -10.64 16.04 4.69
C ASN A 4 -10.33 15.78 3.20
N GLU A 5 -10.06 16.82 2.41
CA GLU A 5 -9.68 16.67 0.99
C GLU A 5 -8.28 16.08 0.87
N ASN A 6 -7.34 16.51 1.72
CA ASN A 6 -5.99 15.94 1.77
C ASN A 6 -6.02 14.46 2.17
N LEU A 7 -6.85 14.08 3.15
CA LEU A 7 -7.02 12.68 3.55
C LEU A 7 -7.61 11.82 2.43
N LYS A 8 -8.62 12.33 1.71
CA LYS A 8 -9.18 11.63 0.53
C LYS A 8 -8.16 11.50 -0.60
N LEU A 9 -7.32 12.50 -0.83
CA LEU A 9 -6.25 12.45 -1.83
C LEU A 9 -5.19 11.41 -1.45
N ALA A 10 -4.74 11.41 -0.19
CA ALA A 10 -3.81 10.42 0.34
C ALA A 10 -4.36 9.00 0.22
N GLN A 11 -5.65 8.80 0.53
CA GLN A 11 -6.30 7.51 0.41
C GLN A 11 -6.34 7.02 -1.05
N ARG A 12 -6.67 7.91 -2.00
CA ARG A 12 -6.61 7.58 -3.44
C ARG A 12 -5.19 7.23 -3.89
N GLY A 13 -4.18 7.98 -3.41
CA GLY A 13 -2.78 7.68 -3.65
C GLY A 13 -2.38 6.29 -3.15
N ALA A 14 -2.78 5.93 -1.93
CA ALA A 14 -2.49 4.61 -1.36
C ALA A 14 -3.15 3.46 -2.15
N TYR A 15 -4.40 3.64 -2.61
CA TYR A 15 -5.06 2.67 -3.49
C TYR A 15 -4.36 2.54 -4.85
N LEU A 16 -3.92 3.65 -5.44
CA LEU A 16 -3.19 3.63 -6.70
C LEU A 16 -1.85 2.87 -6.54
N SER A 17 -1.07 3.20 -5.50
CA SER A 17 0.18 2.50 -5.19
C SER A 17 -0.04 1.00 -5.00
N LEU A 18 -1.06 0.61 -4.24
CA LEU A 18 -1.40 -0.80 -4.02
C LEU A 18 -1.62 -1.54 -5.34
N ILE A 19 -2.44 -0.99 -6.24
CA ILE A 19 -2.76 -1.61 -7.53
C ILE A 19 -1.50 -1.70 -8.40
N VAL A 20 -0.72 -0.62 -8.49
CA VAL A 20 0.50 -0.57 -9.28
C VAL A 20 1.52 -1.61 -8.78
N TYR A 21 1.73 -1.72 -7.47
CA TYR A 21 2.67 -2.69 -6.91
C TYR A 21 2.22 -4.13 -7.09
N ILE A 22 0.92 -4.44 -6.96
CA ILE A 22 0.39 -5.77 -7.25
C ILE A 22 0.68 -6.17 -8.70
N ILE A 23 0.33 -5.30 -9.66
CA ILE A 23 0.55 -5.56 -11.08
C ILE A 23 2.05 -5.71 -11.37
N LEU A 24 2.87 -4.80 -10.85
CA LEU A 24 4.31 -4.82 -11.06
C LEU A 24 4.97 -6.07 -10.48
N SER A 25 4.60 -6.47 -9.26
CA SER A 25 5.10 -7.71 -8.64
C SER A 25 4.75 -8.94 -9.47
N ILE A 26 3.51 -9.04 -9.99
CA ILE A 26 3.10 -10.15 -10.85
C ILE A 26 3.95 -10.18 -12.12
N VAL A 27 4.08 -9.05 -12.81
CA VAL A 27 4.90 -8.94 -14.03
C VAL A 27 6.35 -9.33 -13.74
N LYS A 28 6.97 -8.76 -12.70
CA LYS A 28 8.35 -9.09 -12.31
C LYS A 28 8.52 -10.56 -11.96
N TYR A 29 7.57 -11.16 -11.24
CA TYR A 29 7.65 -12.57 -10.89
C TYR A 29 7.60 -13.47 -12.14
N VAL A 30 6.68 -13.19 -13.07
CA VAL A 30 6.58 -13.90 -14.35
C VAL A 30 7.84 -13.70 -15.19
N THR A 31 8.32 -12.46 -15.36
CA THR A 31 9.58 -12.16 -16.07
C THR A 31 10.76 -12.88 -15.41
N GLY A 32 10.88 -12.82 -14.09
CA GLY A 32 11.93 -13.51 -13.34
C GLY A 32 11.85 -15.03 -13.46
N PHE A 33 10.66 -15.60 -13.67
CA PHE A 33 10.51 -17.02 -13.98
C PHE A 33 10.93 -17.34 -15.43
N VAL A 34 10.40 -16.62 -16.41
CA VAL A 34 10.69 -16.82 -17.85
C VAL A 34 12.19 -16.70 -18.16
N PHE A 35 12.86 -15.71 -17.57
CA PHE A 35 14.30 -15.48 -17.77
C PHE A 35 15.18 -16.16 -16.72
N ASN A 36 14.59 -17.03 -15.88
CA ASN A 36 15.24 -17.73 -14.77
C ASN A 36 16.10 -16.84 -13.84
N SER A 37 15.70 -15.57 -13.66
CA SER A 37 16.43 -14.59 -12.87
C SER A 37 16.00 -14.58 -11.40
N ALA A 38 16.89 -15.06 -10.52
CA ALA A 38 16.69 -14.98 -9.08
C ALA A 38 16.62 -13.53 -8.57
N ALA A 39 17.39 -12.60 -9.17
CA ALA A 39 17.40 -11.20 -8.79
C ALA A 39 16.05 -10.52 -9.06
N VAL A 40 15.44 -10.77 -10.23
CA VAL A 40 14.13 -10.17 -10.57
C VAL A 40 13.01 -10.78 -9.73
N ARG A 41 13.08 -12.07 -9.40
CA ARG A 41 12.12 -12.68 -8.47
C ARG A 41 12.27 -12.15 -7.05
N ALA A 42 13.49 -11.94 -6.56
CA ALA A 42 13.73 -11.31 -5.27
C ALA A 42 13.18 -9.88 -5.21
N ASP A 43 13.34 -9.12 -6.29
CA ASP A 43 12.77 -7.78 -6.40
C ASP A 43 11.22 -7.80 -6.48
N ALA A 44 10.63 -8.81 -7.14
CA ALA A 44 9.18 -9.02 -7.14
C ALA A 44 8.62 -9.28 -5.74
N LEU A 45 9.35 -10.07 -4.93
CA LEU A 45 9.01 -10.36 -3.53
C LEU A 45 9.25 -9.17 -2.61
N ASN A 46 10.28 -8.36 -2.86
CA ASN A 46 10.48 -7.09 -2.15
C ASN A 46 9.25 -6.18 -2.29
N ASN A 47 8.71 -6.06 -3.50
CA ASN A 47 7.50 -5.28 -3.73
C ASN A 47 6.23 -5.83 -3.02
N MET A 48 6.24 -7.04 -2.44
CA MET A 48 5.16 -7.45 -1.52
C MET A 48 5.16 -6.64 -0.22
N THR A 49 6.32 -6.21 0.27
CA THR A 49 6.38 -5.34 1.45
C THR A 49 5.67 -4.02 1.19
N ASP A 50 5.84 -3.43 -0.01
CA ASP A 50 5.17 -2.20 -0.43
C ASP A 50 3.64 -2.36 -0.50
N ILE A 51 3.15 -3.54 -0.89
CA ILE A 51 1.73 -3.90 -0.89
C ILE A 51 1.18 -3.93 0.55
N ILE A 52 1.90 -4.57 1.49
CA ILE A 52 1.50 -4.63 2.90
C ILE A 52 1.50 -3.24 3.53
N VAL A 53 2.53 -2.42 3.26
CA VAL A 53 2.59 -1.03 3.72
C VAL A 53 1.42 -0.22 3.15
N SER A 54 1.10 -0.37 1.87
CA SER A 54 -0.03 0.33 1.25
C SER A 54 -1.37 -0.06 1.89
N LEU A 55 -1.57 -1.34 2.23
CA LEU A 55 -2.75 -1.80 2.97
C LEU A 55 -2.81 -1.19 4.38
N ALA A 56 -1.70 -1.17 5.10
CA ALA A 56 -1.62 -0.56 6.43
C ALA A 56 -1.96 0.94 6.38
N VAL A 57 -1.48 1.66 5.36
CA VAL A 57 -1.82 3.08 5.13
C VAL A 57 -3.31 3.26 4.86
N ILE A 58 -3.92 2.43 4.01
CA ILE A 58 -5.37 2.52 3.71
C ILE A 58 -6.20 2.31 4.98
N ILE A 59 -5.82 1.35 5.83
CA ILE A 59 -6.50 1.09 7.10
C ILE A 59 -6.34 2.30 8.04
N GLY A 60 -5.11 2.80 8.22
CA GLY A 60 -4.83 3.97 9.06
C GLY A 60 -5.59 5.22 8.63
N LEU A 61 -5.66 5.49 7.32
CA LEU A 61 -6.44 6.61 6.77
C LEU A 61 -7.94 6.43 7.01
N LYS A 62 -8.47 5.20 6.87
CA LYS A 62 -9.88 4.91 7.11
C LYS A 62 -10.26 5.09 8.58
N ILE A 63 -9.36 4.73 9.50
CA ILE A 63 -9.51 4.99 10.94
C ILE A 63 -9.48 6.49 11.20
N SER A 64 -8.50 7.22 10.65
CA SER A 64 -8.37 8.67 10.84
C SER A 64 -9.57 9.48 10.35
N ILE A 65 -10.29 8.99 9.33
CA ILE A 65 -11.46 9.67 8.77
C ILE A 65 -12.74 9.37 9.57
N ASN A 66 -12.89 8.14 10.09
CA ASN A 66 -14.14 7.67 10.69
C ASN A 66 -14.12 7.62 12.23
N LEU A 67 -12.95 7.65 12.87
CA LEU A 67 -12.81 7.44 14.31
C LEU A 67 -12.33 8.73 15.01
N PRO A 68 -13.04 9.20 16.06
CA PRO A 68 -12.59 10.30 16.89
C PRO A 68 -11.22 10.00 17.53
N ILE A 69 -10.33 10.98 17.50
CA ILE A 69 -8.95 10.87 17.98
C ILE A 69 -8.91 10.50 19.48
N GLU A 70 -9.90 10.94 20.26
CA GLU A 70 -10.03 10.64 21.70
C GLU A 70 -10.21 9.13 21.98
N ILE A 71 -10.89 8.39 21.10
CA ILE A 71 -11.11 6.94 21.27
C ILE A 71 -9.81 6.17 21.02
N ILE A 72 -8.97 6.66 20.10
CA ILE A 72 -7.65 6.07 19.84
C ILE A 72 -6.74 6.27 21.05
N LEU A 73 -6.78 7.45 21.67
CA LEU A 73 -5.97 7.77 22.85
C LEU A 73 -6.37 6.95 24.09
N MET A 74 -7.61 6.49 24.18
CA MET A 74 -8.08 5.61 25.27
C MET A 74 -7.68 4.14 25.10
N ALA A 75 -7.25 3.73 23.90
CA ALA A 75 -6.98 2.32 23.56
C ALA A 75 -5.48 1.95 23.54
N ILE A 76 -4.59 2.90 23.82
CA ILE A 76 -3.13 2.76 23.86
C ILE A 76 -2.67 3.02 25.30
#